data_AF-A0AAN8F8R3-F1
#
_entry.id   AF-A0AAN8F8R3-F1
#
_cell.length_a   1.000
_cell.length_b   1.000
_cell.length_c   1.000
_cell.angle_alpha   90.00
_cell.angle_beta   90.00
_cell.angle_gamma   90.00
#
_symmetry.space_group_name_H-M   'P 1'
#
loop_
_entity.id
_entity.type
_entity.pdbx_description
1 polymer ?
#
loop_
_entity_poly.entity_id
_entity_poly.type
_entity_poly.pdbx_seq_one_letter_code
_entity_poly.pdbx_strand_id
1 'polypeptide(L)'
;MDPATVLSMFKQLIEKQRNLVSSMIKEQRDIIAKIMDRAPQCDQGAVKPEEQVTLPNVMAALSNRIEKFIFDTEADMSFSKWFSRYKEVFSEDGKQLTESSKVRLLCETLDSVAFDKYQWHVLPRDVSQIGFDETVEALKQLFDHKTSLFITSPVQCLKLEKSDAEDYLSYTGRVNEFCEKAKIPELDSDGIICPLWFLA
;
A
#
# COMPACT_ATOMS: atom_id res chain seq x y z
N MET A 1 51.30 2.48 -19.52
CA MET A 1 50.39 3.39 -20.23
C MET A 1 50.54 4.75 -19.61
N ASP A 2 50.81 5.78 -20.41
CA ASP A 2 50.97 7.15 -19.91
C ASP A 2 49.64 7.73 -19.41
N PRO A 3 49.63 8.48 -18.30
CA PRO A 3 48.42 9.06 -17.71
C PRO A 3 47.70 10.04 -18.66
N ALA A 4 48.45 10.68 -19.57
CA ALA A 4 47.88 11.55 -20.60
C ALA A 4 47.04 10.77 -21.64
N THR A 5 47.45 9.55 -21.98
CA THR A 5 46.73 8.67 -22.90
C THR A 5 45.41 8.20 -22.30
N VAL A 6 45.42 7.84 -21.01
CA VAL A 6 44.20 7.40 -20.29
C VAL A 6 43.18 8.53 -20.22
N LEU A 7 43.60 9.75 -19.90
CA LEU A 7 42.71 10.91 -19.85
C LEU A 7 42.09 11.25 -21.22
N SER A 8 42.87 11.09 -22.30
CA SER A 8 42.37 11.27 -23.67
C SER A 8 41.30 10.24 -24.04
N MET A 9 41.50 8.97 -23.67
CA MET A 9 40.51 7.91 -23.88
C MET A 9 39.22 8.16 -23.07
N PHE A 10 39.33 8.62 -21.82
CA PHE A 10 38.18 9.00 -21.00
C PHE A 10 37.39 10.19 -21.59
N LYS A 11 38.09 11.21 -22.10
CA LYS A 11 37.44 12.34 -22.79
C LYS A 11 36.70 11.89 -24.05
N GLN A 12 37.34 11.05 -24.87
CA GLN A 12 36.70 10.47 -26.06
C GLN A 12 35.46 9.63 -25.70
N LEU A 13 35.51 8.87 -24.59
CA LEU A 13 34.37 8.06 -24.15
C LEU A 13 33.17 8.93 -23.74
N ILE A 14 33.42 10.01 -23.00
CA ILE A 14 32.38 10.97 -22.58
C ILE A 14 31.77 11.66 -23.79
N GLU A 15 32.59 12.08 -24.76
CA GLU A 15 32.13 12.73 -25.98
C GLU A 15 31.33 11.78 -26.87
N LYS A 16 31.74 10.51 -26.97
CA LYS A 16 31.00 9.47 -27.66
C LYS A 16 29.64 9.18 -27.01
N GLN A 17 29.60 9.10 -25.68
CA GLN A 17 28.36 8.96 -24.91
C GLN A 17 27.42 10.16 -25.15
N ARG A 18 27.95 11.40 -25.11
CA ARG A 18 27.17 12.63 -25.33
C ARG A 18 26.56 12.68 -26.73
N ASN A 19 27.33 12.30 -27.75
CA ASN A 19 26.87 12.27 -29.14
C ASN A 19 25.80 11.18 -29.37
N LEU A 20 25.97 10.00 -28.75
CA LEU A 20 24.97 8.92 -28.81
C LEU A 20 23.63 9.37 -28.20
N VAL A 21 23.67 9.97 -27.01
CA VAL A 21 22.47 10.50 -26.34
C VAL A 21 21.82 11.61 -27.16
N SER A 22 22.60 12.51 -27.77
CA SER A 22 22.05 13.57 -28.63
C SER A 22 21.39 13.03 -29.89
N SER A 23 21.95 11.98 -30.50
CA SER A 23 21.35 11.30 -31.66
C SER A 23 20.03 10.65 -31.30
N MET A 24 19.99 9.93 -30.17
CA MET A 24 18.80 9.24 -29.70
C MET A 24 17.65 10.20 -29.36
N ILE A 25 17.95 11.36 -28.76
CA ILE A 25 16.95 12.40 -28.49
C ILE A 25 16.39 13.02 -29.78
N LYS A 26 17.22 13.19 -30.81
CA LYS A 26 16.78 13.72 -32.12
C LYS A 26 15.85 12.73 -32.83
N GLU A 27 16.19 11.44 -32.81
CA GLU A 27 15.37 10.39 -33.40
C GLU A 27 14.01 10.25 -32.69
N GLN A 28 14.02 10.30 -31.36
CA GLN A 28 12.79 10.36 -30.56
C GLN A 28 11.93 11.59 -30.90
N ARG A 29 12.55 12.77 -31.11
CA ARG A 29 11.82 13.98 -31.54
C ARG A 29 11.15 13.84 -32.91
N ASP A 30 11.82 13.21 -33.87
CA ASP A 30 11.29 13.03 -35.23
C ASP A 30 10.09 12.05 -35.23
N ILE A 31 10.17 10.96 -34.45
CA ILE A 31 9.05 10.04 -34.26
C ILE A 31 7.84 10.75 -33.62
N ILE A 32 8.06 11.59 -32.60
CA ILE A 32 7.00 12.38 -31.96
C ILE A 32 6.38 13.37 -32.96
N ALA A 33 7.19 14.08 -33.77
CA ALA A 33 6.69 14.99 -34.79
C ALA A 33 5.82 14.26 -35.85
N LYS A 34 6.23 13.04 -36.24
CA LYS A 34 5.54 12.23 -37.23
C LYS A 34 4.22 11.62 -36.73
N ILE A 35 4.09 11.42 -35.42
CA ILE A 35 2.83 11.02 -34.78
C ILE A 35 1.86 12.20 -34.71
N MET A 36 2.39 13.42 -34.46
CA MET A 36 1.59 14.64 -34.37
C MET A 36 0.99 15.06 -35.73
N ASP A 37 1.64 14.72 -36.85
CA ASP A 37 1.17 15.02 -38.21
C ASP A 37 0.12 14.03 -38.75
N ARG A 38 -0.11 12.89 -38.07
CA ARG A 38 -1.00 11.80 -38.55
C ARG A 38 -2.38 11.76 -37.88
N ALA A 39 -2.82 12.82 -37.19
CA ALA A 39 -4.20 12.90 -36.72
C ALA A 39 -5.16 12.95 -37.93
N PRO A 40 -6.21 12.10 -38.00
CA PRO A 40 -7.25 12.26 -39.01
C PRO A 40 -8.03 13.54 -38.69
N GLN A 41 -8.26 14.35 -39.71
CA GLN A 41 -9.21 15.45 -39.61
C GLN A 41 -10.59 14.90 -39.27
N CYS A 42 -11.14 15.35 -38.14
CA CYS A 42 -12.57 15.56 -38.03
C CYS A 42 -12.78 16.97 -37.49
N ASP A 43 -13.65 17.68 -38.21
CA ASP A 43 -13.89 19.11 -38.17
C ASP A 43 -14.66 19.54 -36.91
N GLN A 44 -14.44 20.82 -36.55
CA GLN A 44 -15.26 21.73 -35.74
C GLN A 44 -15.46 21.52 -34.23
N GLY A 45 -14.96 22.51 -33.47
CA GLY A 45 -15.52 22.92 -32.19
C GLY A 45 -14.47 23.45 -31.21
N ALA A 46 -14.28 24.77 -31.16
CA ALA A 46 -13.40 25.43 -30.21
C ALA A 46 -13.75 25.12 -28.75
N VAL A 47 -12.90 24.37 -28.02
CA VAL A 47 -12.84 24.34 -26.56
C VAL A 47 -11.39 24.14 -26.09
N LYS A 48 -11.06 24.83 -24.98
CA LYS A 48 -9.84 24.98 -24.18
C LYS A 48 -8.84 23.79 -24.10
N PRO A 49 -7.58 24.05 -23.66
CA PRO A 49 -6.59 23.01 -23.38
C PRO A 49 -7.05 22.17 -22.18
N GLU A 50 -7.84 21.14 -22.46
CA GLU A 50 -8.08 20.03 -21.55
C GLU A 50 -6.91 19.07 -21.73
N GLU A 51 -6.03 19.13 -20.75
CA GLU A 51 -4.94 18.21 -20.52
C GLU A 51 -5.50 16.80 -20.56
N GLN A 52 -5.26 16.08 -21.67
CA GLN A 52 -5.61 14.67 -21.79
C GLN A 52 -4.71 13.87 -20.85
N VAL A 53 -5.15 13.78 -19.60
CA VAL A 53 -4.51 12.98 -18.55
C VAL A 53 -4.68 11.52 -18.96
N THR A 54 -3.63 10.93 -19.55
CA THR A 54 -3.55 9.48 -19.76
C THR A 54 -3.72 8.77 -18.41
N LEU A 55 -4.30 7.56 -18.40
CA LEU A 55 -4.57 6.77 -17.18
C LEU A 55 -3.40 6.73 -16.16
N PRO A 56 -2.11 6.63 -16.57
CA PRO A 56 -0.97 6.72 -15.65
C PRO A 56 -0.81 8.10 -15.00
N ASN A 57 -1.10 9.19 -15.72
CA ASN A 57 -1.10 10.54 -15.16
C ASN A 57 -2.25 10.72 -14.15
N VAL A 58 -3.40 10.06 -14.35
CA VAL A 58 -4.53 10.12 -13.40
C VAL A 58 -4.12 9.44 -12.10
N MET A 59 -3.55 8.23 -12.17
CA MET A 59 -3.08 7.51 -10.98
C MET A 59 -2.01 8.30 -10.21
N ALA A 60 -1.02 8.87 -10.90
CA ALA A 60 0.01 9.69 -10.28
C ALA A 60 -0.56 10.97 -9.66
N ALA A 61 -1.52 11.64 -10.32
CA ALA A 61 -2.16 12.83 -9.80
C ALA A 61 -3.01 12.53 -8.55
N LEU A 62 -3.73 11.41 -8.53
CA LEU A 62 -4.50 10.97 -7.37
C LEU A 62 -3.62 10.54 -6.21
N SER A 63 -2.54 9.80 -6.48
CA SER A 63 -1.56 9.38 -5.47
C SER A 63 -0.91 10.59 -4.78
N ASN A 64 -0.59 11.65 -5.52
CA ASN A 64 -0.07 12.89 -4.94
C ASN A 64 -1.10 13.70 -4.13
N ARG A 65 -2.40 13.49 -4.35
CA ARG A 65 -3.48 14.16 -3.58
C ARG A 65 -3.81 13.43 -2.28
N ILE A 66 -3.47 12.16 -2.18
CA ILE A 66 -3.69 11.34 -1.00
C ILE A 66 -2.45 11.39 -0.12
N GLU A 67 -2.59 11.84 1.14
CA GLU A 67 -1.49 11.78 2.09
C GLU A 67 -1.21 10.32 2.46
N LYS A 68 0.08 9.95 2.57
CA LYS A 68 0.45 8.60 2.98
C LYS A 68 -0.13 8.27 4.35
N PHE A 69 -0.76 7.11 4.44
CA PHE A 69 -1.16 6.55 5.71
C PHE A 69 0.08 6.05 6.44
N ILE A 70 0.35 6.63 7.60
CA ILE A 70 1.43 6.21 8.50
C ILE A 70 0.76 5.63 9.73
N PHE A 71 0.94 4.33 9.95
CA PHE A 71 0.45 3.70 11.16
C PHE A 71 1.38 4.02 12.34
N ASP A 72 0.85 4.71 13.34
CA ASP A 72 1.53 5.03 14.59
C ASP A 72 0.68 4.55 15.76
N THR A 73 1.28 3.74 16.64
CA THR A 73 0.64 3.18 17.84
C THR A 73 0.39 4.20 18.94
N GLU A 74 1.07 5.34 18.92
CA GLU A 74 0.89 6.44 19.88
C GLU A 74 -0.04 7.54 19.34
N ALA A 75 -0.17 7.67 18.02
CA ALA A 75 -1.08 8.61 17.41
C ALA A 75 -2.51 8.04 17.39
N ASP A 76 -3.51 8.84 17.80
CA ASP A 76 -4.95 8.49 17.72
C ASP A 76 -5.49 8.48 16.26
N MET A 77 -4.63 8.17 15.29
CA MET A 77 -4.95 8.14 13.87
C MET A 77 -5.34 6.72 13.46
N SER A 78 -6.65 6.50 13.34
CA SER A 78 -7.20 5.23 12.89
C SER A 78 -7.34 5.22 11.35
N PHE A 79 -7.25 4.04 10.73
CA PHE A 79 -7.42 3.94 9.28
C PHE A 79 -8.81 4.42 8.83
N SER A 80 -9.88 4.22 9.61
CA SER A 80 -11.20 4.77 9.30
C SER A 80 -11.23 6.30 9.27
N LYS A 81 -10.52 6.99 10.18
CA LYS A 81 -10.43 8.46 10.15
C LYS A 81 -9.71 8.94 8.89
N TRP A 82 -8.60 8.30 8.54
CA TRP A 82 -7.85 8.63 7.32
C TRP A 82 -8.68 8.33 6.06
N PHE A 83 -9.26 7.14 5.97
CA PHE A 83 -10.06 6.71 4.83
C PHE A 83 -11.30 7.60 4.63
N SER A 84 -11.94 8.08 5.71
CA SER A 84 -13.07 9.01 5.59
C SER A 84 -12.71 10.33 4.89
N ARG A 85 -11.44 10.78 4.97
CA ARG A 85 -10.96 12.00 4.32
C ARG A 85 -10.74 11.80 2.81
N TYR A 86 -10.32 10.60 2.42
CA TYR A 86 -9.96 10.28 1.03
C TYR A 86 -11.00 9.42 0.30
N LYS A 87 -12.06 8.98 0.98
CA LYS A 87 -13.14 8.15 0.41
C LYS A 87 -13.68 8.74 -0.90
N GLU A 88 -13.93 10.04 -0.92
CA GLU A 88 -14.44 10.74 -2.11
C GLU A 88 -13.44 10.73 -3.28
N VAL A 89 -12.13 10.73 -3.00
CA VAL A 89 -11.09 10.62 -4.03
C VAL A 89 -11.15 9.24 -4.69
N PHE A 90 -11.38 8.17 -3.92
CA PHE A 90 -11.53 6.82 -4.49
C PHE A 90 -12.87 6.61 -5.21
N SER A 91 -13.93 7.31 -4.81
CA SER A 91 -15.27 7.15 -5.40
C SER A 91 -15.57 8.07 -6.58
N GLU A 92 -15.31 9.38 -6.46
CA GLU A 92 -15.59 10.38 -7.49
C GLU A 92 -14.43 10.50 -8.47
N ASP A 93 -13.23 10.80 -7.98
CA ASP A 93 -12.05 11.00 -8.85
C ASP A 93 -11.50 9.65 -9.38
N GLY A 94 -11.68 8.58 -8.60
CA GLY A 94 -11.33 7.20 -8.95
C GLY A 94 -12.41 6.44 -9.72
N LYS A 95 -13.53 7.07 -10.10
CA LYS A 95 -14.67 6.39 -10.75
C LYS A 95 -14.30 5.69 -12.06
N GLN A 96 -13.33 6.26 -12.78
CA GLN A 96 -12.79 5.73 -14.02
C GLN A 96 -11.72 4.64 -13.84
N LEU A 97 -11.27 4.40 -12.60
CA LEU A 97 -10.27 3.38 -12.28
C LEU A 97 -10.95 2.01 -12.12
N THR A 98 -10.28 0.97 -12.62
CA THR A 98 -10.67 -0.40 -12.30
C THR A 98 -10.44 -0.70 -10.83
N GLU A 99 -11.18 -1.67 -10.28
CA GLU A 99 -11.04 -2.09 -8.88
C GLU A 99 -9.58 -2.42 -8.52
N SER A 100 -8.88 -3.14 -9.39
CA SER A 100 -7.47 -3.47 -9.22
C SER A 100 -6.56 -2.22 -9.21
N SER A 101 -6.89 -1.18 -9.97
CA SER A 101 -6.16 0.09 -9.96
C SER A 101 -6.41 0.89 -8.68
N LYS A 102 -7.63 0.82 -8.12
CA LYS A 102 -7.95 1.45 -6.82
C LYS A 102 -7.24 0.75 -5.67
N VAL A 103 -7.19 -0.59 -5.67
CA VAL A 103 -6.43 -1.38 -4.70
C VAL A 103 -4.95 -1.03 -4.76
N ARG A 104 -4.39 -0.94 -5.97
CA ARG A 104 -2.99 -0.53 -6.15
C ARG A 104 -2.72 0.89 -5.65
N LEU A 105 -3.60 1.84 -5.96
CA LEU A 105 -3.50 3.21 -5.45
C LEU A 105 -3.55 3.23 -3.92
N LEU A 106 -4.46 2.46 -3.32
CA LEU A 106 -4.56 2.34 -1.87
C LEU A 106 -3.28 1.76 -1.26
N CYS A 107 -2.73 0.69 -1.86
CA CYS A 107 -1.45 0.11 -1.44
C CYS A 107 -0.28 1.09 -1.56
N GLU A 108 -0.22 1.91 -2.61
CA GLU A 108 0.83 2.94 -2.79
C GLU A 108 0.76 4.05 -1.74
N THR A 109 -0.42 4.29 -1.17
CA THR A 109 -0.62 5.28 -0.10
C THR A 109 -0.27 4.76 1.29
N LEU A 110 -0.12 3.44 1.47
CA LEU A 110 0.35 2.87 2.73
C LEU A 110 1.87 3.08 2.88
N ASP A 111 2.33 3.29 4.12
CA ASP A 111 3.75 3.20 4.42
C ASP A 111 4.25 1.75 4.33
N SER A 112 5.57 1.56 4.34
CA SER A 112 6.17 0.22 4.21
C SER A 112 5.71 -0.74 5.31
N VAL A 113 5.59 -0.26 6.55
CA VAL A 113 5.21 -1.12 7.68
C VAL A 113 3.73 -1.50 7.60
N ALA A 114 2.85 -0.57 7.22
CA ALA A 114 1.45 -0.90 7.01
C ALA A 114 1.25 -1.83 5.81
N PHE A 115 2.00 -1.62 4.72
CA PHE A 115 1.93 -2.48 3.54
C PHE A 115 2.37 -3.92 3.85
N ASP A 116 3.49 -4.11 4.56
CA ASP A 116 3.97 -5.44 4.95
C ASP A 116 2.94 -6.19 5.82
N LYS A 117 2.33 -5.49 6.79
CA LYS A 117 1.27 -6.05 7.64
C LYS A 117 0.04 -6.47 6.84
N TYR A 118 -0.38 -5.63 5.90
CA TYR A 118 -1.48 -5.96 4.99
C TYR A 118 -1.13 -7.16 4.11
N GLN A 119 0.07 -7.20 3.53
CA GLN A 119 0.54 -8.31 2.71
C GLN A 119 0.56 -9.64 3.48
N TRP A 120 0.94 -9.62 4.76
CA TRP A 120 0.88 -10.83 5.60
C TRP A 120 -0.53 -11.27 5.91
N HIS A 121 -1.45 -10.33 6.13
CA HIS A 121 -2.83 -10.63 6.47
C HIS A 121 -3.61 -11.24 5.31
N VAL A 122 -3.28 -10.86 4.07
CA VAL A 122 -3.99 -11.37 2.89
C VAL A 122 -3.52 -12.75 2.42
N LEU A 123 -2.44 -13.29 2.97
CA LEU A 123 -1.92 -14.60 2.60
C LEU A 123 -2.95 -15.71 2.91
N PRO A 124 -3.08 -16.74 2.05
CA PRO A 124 -2.27 -17.04 0.87
C PRO A 124 -2.73 -16.34 -0.42
N ARG A 125 -3.69 -15.41 -0.34
CA ARG A 125 -4.19 -14.66 -1.51
C ARG A 125 -3.22 -13.54 -1.87
N ASP A 126 -3.14 -13.24 -3.16
CA ASP A 126 -2.34 -12.12 -3.66
C ASP A 126 -3.16 -10.82 -3.57
N VAL A 127 -2.52 -9.71 -3.20
CA VAL A 127 -3.15 -8.38 -3.11
C VAL A 127 -3.84 -7.95 -4.42
N SER A 128 -3.42 -8.49 -5.57
CA SER A 128 -4.07 -8.24 -6.87
C SER A 128 -5.41 -8.96 -7.07
N GLN A 129 -5.72 -9.96 -6.24
CA GLN A 129 -6.94 -10.79 -6.33
C GLN A 129 -8.06 -10.33 -5.38
N ILE A 130 -7.77 -9.36 -4.50
CA ILE A 130 -8.68 -8.89 -3.46
C ILE A 130 -9.43 -7.66 -3.99
N GLY A 131 -10.75 -7.62 -3.73
CA GLY A 131 -11.57 -6.47 -4.13
C GLY A 131 -11.20 -5.19 -3.37
N PHE A 132 -11.60 -4.03 -3.90
CA PHE A 132 -11.34 -2.76 -3.21
C PHE A 132 -12.06 -2.70 -1.85
N ASP A 133 -13.34 -3.08 -1.80
CA ASP A 133 -14.11 -3.07 -0.55
C ASP A 133 -13.54 -4.05 0.49
N GLU A 134 -13.15 -5.26 0.06
CA GLU A 134 -12.52 -6.26 0.93
C GLU A 134 -11.16 -5.77 1.47
N THR A 135 -10.36 -5.09 0.63
CA THR A 135 -9.10 -4.46 1.04
C THR A 135 -9.33 -3.36 2.08
N VAL A 136 -10.33 -2.50 1.86
CA VAL A 136 -10.67 -1.43 2.80
C VAL A 136 -11.12 -2.00 4.14
N GLU A 137 -11.90 -3.08 4.13
CA GLU A 137 -12.34 -3.75 5.35
C GLU A 137 -11.17 -4.41 6.11
N ALA A 138 -10.29 -5.12 5.41
CA ALA A 138 -9.08 -5.69 5.99
C ALA A 138 -8.18 -4.61 6.64
N LEU A 139 -7.95 -3.50 5.94
CA LEU A 139 -7.15 -2.38 6.46
C LEU A 139 -7.81 -1.72 7.67
N LYS A 140 -9.14 -1.58 7.69
CA LYS A 140 -9.86 -1.13 8.89
C LYS A 140 -9.67 -2.10 10.06
N GLN A 141 -9.74 -3.41 9.83
CA GLN A 141 -9.54 -4.38 10.90
C GLN A 141 -8.12 -4.35 11.47
N LEU A 142 -7.11 -4.18 10.62
CA LEU A 142 -5.70 -4.13 11.02
C LEU A 142 -5.32 -2.83 11.74
N PHE A 143 -5.87 -1.70 11.29
CA PHE A 143 -5.37 -0.36 11.65
C PHE A 143 -6.40 0.54 12.33
N ASP A 144 -7.66 0.12 12.52
CA ASP A 144 -8.53 0.74 13.52
C ASP A 144 -8.26 0.13 14.89
N HIS A 145 -8.45 0.95 15.94
CA HIS A 145 -8.21 0.69 17.37
C HIS A 145 -8.92 -0.54 17.97
N LYS A 146 -9.56 -1.40 17.15
CA LYS A 146 -10.13 -2.70 17.51
C LYS A 146 -9.12 -3.84 17.56
N THR A 147 -7.86 -3.65 17.14
CA THR A 147 -6.79 -4.64 17.36
C THR A 147 -6.54 -4.93 18.85
N SER A 148 -7.03 -4.08 19.76
CA SER A 148 -7.04 -4.36 21.21
C SER A 148 -7.83 -5.64 21.59
N LEU A 149 -8.94 -5.93 20.91
CA LEU A 149 -9.74 -7.13 21.23
C LEU A 149 -9.25 -8.38 20.52
N PHE A 150 -8.70 -8.25 19.31
CA PHE A 150 -8.21 -9.38 18.51
C PHE A 150 -6.78 -9.78 18.85
N ILE A 151 -5.95 -8.84 19.29
CA ILE A 151 -4.53 -9.07 19.57
C ILE A 151 -4.26 -8.92 21.06
N THR A 152 -4.58 -7.78 21.67
CA THR A 152 -4.15 -7.50 23.05
C THR A 152 -4.82 -8.42 24.08
N SER A 153 -6.14 -8.60 24.00
CA SER A 153 -6.89 -9.44 24.96
C SER A 153 -6.53 -10.94 24.88
N PRO A 154 -6.42 -11.55 23.69
CA PRO A 154 -6.02 -12.96 23.58
C PRO A 154 -4.54 -13.19 23.91
N VAL A 155 -3.63 -12.27 23.55
CA VAL A 155 -2.22 -12.32 23.98
C VAL A 155 -2.13 -12.31 25.51
N GLN A 156 -2.98 -11.54 26.20
CA GLN A 156 -3.06 -11.56 27.65
C GLN A 156 -3.63 -12.87 28.21
N CYS A 157 -4.64 -13.51 27.57
CA CYS A 157 -5.09 -14.85 27.99
C CYS A 157 -3.95 -15.88 27.85
N LEU A 158 -3.14 -15.77 26.80
CA LEU A 158 -2.05 -16.71 26.52
C LEU A 158 -0.80 -16.49 27.40
N LYS A 159 -0.64 -15.30 27.99
CA LYS A 159 0.39 -15.01 29.02
C LYS A 159 -0.02 -15.44 30.43
N LEU A 160 -1.17 -16.09 30.61
CA LEU A 160 -1.67 -16.43 31.93
C LEU A 160 -0.91 -17.61 32.53
N GLU A 161 0.05 -17.30 33.40
CA GLU A 161 0.82 -18.33 34.12
C GLU A 161 0.08 -18.82 35.37
N LYS A 162 0.32 -20.09 35.70
CA LYS A 162 -0.14 -20.70 36.94
C LYS A 162 0.76 -20.22 38.08
N SER A 163 0.16 -19.74 39.17
CA SER A 163 0.90 -19.41 40.39
C SER A 163 1.17 -20.66 41.23
N ASP A 164 2.31 -20.69 41.93
CA ASP A 164 2.76 -21.81 42.76
C ASP A 164 1.82 -22.12 43.94
N ALA A 165 1.07 -21.12 44.41
CA ALA A 165 0.13 -21.25 45.52
C ALA A 165 -1.30 -21.63 45.12
N GLU A 166 -1.58 -21.70 43.81
CA GLU A 166 -2.91 -21.96 43.28
C GLU A 166 -3.15 -23.47 43.10
N ASP A 167 -4.39 -23.95 43.17
CA ASP A 167 -4.74 -25.30 42.73
C ASP A 167 -5.09 -25.32 41.23
N TYR A 168 -5.07 -26.51 40.61
CA TYR A 168 -5.34 -26.61 39.17
C TYR A 168 -6.79 -26.27 38.80
N LEU A 169 -7.75 -26.54 39.68
CA LEU A 169 -9.17 -26.28 39.40
C LEU A 169 -9.43 -24.77 39.35
N SER A 170 -8.89 -24.02 40.32
CA SER A 170 -8.93 -22.56 40.35
C SER A 170 -8.20 -21.93 39.16
N TYR A 171 -7.03 -22.46 38.78
CA TYR A 171 -6.31 -22.02 37.58
C TYR A 171 -7.15 -22.22 36.30
N THR A 172 -7.72 -23.41 36.11
CA THR A 172 -8.54 -23.69 34.92
C THR A 172 -9.82 -22.84 34.88
N GLY A 173 -10.46 -22.58 36.02
CA GLY A 173 -11.61 -21.68 36.10
C GLY A 173 -11.26 -20.25 35.71
N ARG A 174 -10.11 -19.76 36.17
CA ARG A 174 -9.60 -18.40 35.88
C ARG A 174 -9.18 -18.24 34.42
N VAL A 175 -8.52 -19.23 33.83
CA VAL A 175 -8.21 -19.28 32.39
C VAL A 175 -9.49 -19.27 31.56
N ASN A 176 -10.48 -20.08 31.93
CA ASN A 176 -11.75 -20.16 31.20
C ASN A 176 -12.51 -18.82 31.24
N GLU A 177 -12.61 -18.20 32.41
CA GLU A 177 -13.23 -16.87 32.56
C GLU A 177 -12.50 -15.80 31.74
N PHE A 178 -11.17 -15.83 31.72
CA PHE A 178 -10.37 -14.88 30.94
C PHE A 178 -10.54 -15.08 29.44
N CYS A 179 -10.54 -16.32 28.97
CA CYS A 179 -10.66 -16.61 27.55
C CYS A 179 -12.09 -16.37 27.02
N GLU A 180 -13.13 -16.54 27.85
CA GLU A 180 -14.50 -16.07 27.56
C GLU A 180 -14.56 -14.54 27.47
N LYS A 181 -13.97 -13.81 28.43
CA LYS A 181 -13.88 -12.34 28.39
C LYS A 181 -13.10 -11.82 27.19
N ALA A 182 -12.07 -12.56 26.77
CA ALA A 182 -11.27 -12.28 25.59
C ALA A 182 -11.94 -12.75 24.29
N LYS A 183 -13.13 -13.37 24.35
CA LYS A 183 -13.86 -13.90 23.20
C LYS A 183 -13.00 -14.83 22.33
N ILE A 184 -12.06 -15.56 22.94
CA ILE A 184 -11.20 -16.53 22.23
C ILE A 184 -12.03 -17.55 21.43
N PRO A 185 -13.16 -18.08 21.93
CA PRO A 185 -13.99 -19.01 21.17
C PRO A 185 -14.65 -18.42 19.92
N GLU A 186 -14.76 -17.09 19.85
CA GLU A 186 -15.32 -16.37 18.69
C GLU A 186 -14.25 -16.05 17.63
N LEU A 187 -12.97 -16.32 17.92
CA LEU A 187 -11.86 -16.08 16.99
C LEU A 187 -11.84 -17.17 15.92
N ASP A 188 -11.69 -16.75 14.66
CA ASP A 188 -11.38 -17.64 13.56
C ASP A 188 -9.90 -18.04 13.56
N SER A 189 -9.48 -18.83 12.56
CA SER A 189 -8.09 -19.29 12.47
C SER A 189 -7.09 -18.13 12.44
N ASP A 190 -7.43 -17.02 11.79
CA ASP A 190 -6.57 -15.84 11.69
C ASP A 190 -6.53 -15.06 13.01
N GLY A 191 -7.66 -15.01 13.73
CA GLY A 191 -7.78 -14.42 15.07
C GLY A 191 -6.96 -15.14 16.16
N ILE A 192 -6.69 -16.43 16.01
CA ILE A 192 -5.83 -17.20 16.95
C ILE A 192 -4.34 -17.12 16.58
N ILE A 193 -4.02 -17.03 15.29
CA ILE A 193 -2.63 -16.93 14.80
C ILE A 193 -1.99 -15.59 15.20
N CYS A 194 -2.74 -14.49 15.12
CA CYS A 194 -2.21 -13.16 15.37
C CYS A 194 -1.67 -12.99 16.82
N PRO A 195 -2.38 -13.41 17.89
CA PRO A 195 -1.86 -13.42 19.25
C PRO A 195 -0.60 -14.26 19.46
N LEU A 196 -0.47 -15.38 18.76
CA LEU A 196 0.69 -16.27 18.89
C LEU A 196 2.00 -15.61 18.43
N TRP A 197 1.93 -14.69 17.48
CA TRP A 197 3.10 -13.94 17.00
C TRP A 197 3.70 -12.99 18.04
N PHE A 198 2.94 -12.56 19.04
CA PHE A 198 3.40 -11.63 20.09
C PHE A 198 3.86 -12.34 21.37
N LEU A 199 3.84 -13.67 21.39
CA LEU A 199 4.31 -14.51 22.50
C LEU A 199 5.71 -15.10 22.24
N ALA A 200 6.20 -15.03 21.00
CA ALA A 200 7.49 -15.54 20.57
C ALA A 200 8.63 -14.54 20.81
#